data_AF-X0VP94-F1
#
_entry.id   AF-X0VP94-F1
#
_cell.length_a   1.000
_cell.length_b   1.000
_cell.length_c   1.000
_cell.angle_alpha   90.00
_cell.angle_beta   90.00
_cell.angle_gamma   90.00
#
_symmetry.space_group_name_H-M   'P 1'
#
loop_
_entity.id
_entity.type
_entity.pdbx_description
1 polymer ?
#
loop_
_entity_poly.entity_id
_entity_poly.type
_entity_poly.pdbx_seq_one_letter_code
_entity_poly.pdbx_strand_id
1 'polypeptide(L)'
;YVSKDGKDIEVLTRACSGDATVQGTDLLAATENLVQVIDGEFEAVEERSSTPWVVVRAVDSSWWEVLSNDQAVLDTIHAGFEAVSDIAAGAAEPTRSTDAASR
;
A
#
# COMPACT_ATOMS: atom_id res chain seq x y z
N TYR A 1 -0.07 11.11 -0.16
CA TYR A 1 -1.41 11.09 0.47
C TYR A 1 -1.80 12.52 0.88
N VAL A 2 -3.06 12.76 1.22
CA VAL A 2 -3.55 14.03 1.78
C VAL A 2 -4.24 13.76 3.12
N SER A 3 -3.97 14.60 4.11
CA SER A 3 -4.60 14.53 5.44
C SER A 3 -5.68 15.59 5.63
N LYS A 4 -6.57 15.37 6.59
CA LYS A 4 -7.69 16.28 6.91
C LYS A 4 -7.25 17.64 7.43
N ASP A 5 -6.15 17.68 8.17
CA ASP A 5 -5.64 18.86 8.85
C ASP A 5 -4.43 19.50 8.14
N GLY A 6 -4.05 18.98 6.98
CA GLY A 6 -2.91 19.45 6.20
C GLY A 6 -1.55 19.13 6.82
N LYS A 7 -1.49 18.24 7.83
CA LYS A 7 -0.23 17.78 8.45
C LYS A 7 0.14 16.38 8.00
N ASP A 8 1.41 16.05 8.11
CA ASP A 8 1.89 14.70 7.87
C ASP A 8 1.27 13.72 8.88
N ILE A 9 0.90 12.55 8.39
CA ILE A 9 0.43 11.44 9.19
C ILE A 9 1.65 10.59 9.55
N GLU A 10 2.11 10.68 10.79
CA GLU A 10 3.40 10.14 11.24
C GLU A 10 3.61 8.66 10.88
N VAL A 11 2.58 7.81 11.03
CA VAL A 11 2.70 6.38 10.67
C VAL A 11 2.86 6.16 9.16
N LEU A 12 2.20 6.98 8.32
CA LEU A 12 2.37 6.93 6.87
C LEU A 12 3.75 7.46 6.46
N THR A 13 4.22 8.53 7.11
CA THR A 13 5.58 9.04 6.88
C THR A 13 6.65 8.00 7.24
N ARG A 14 6.46 7.25 8.33
CA ARG A 14 7.32 6.11 8.69
C ARG A 14 7.24 4.99 7.67
N ALA A 15 6.03 4.60 7.24
CA ALA A 15 5.87 3.56 6.22
C ALA A 15 6.54 3.95 4.89
N CYS A 16 6.54 5.24 4.53
CA CYS A 16 7.17 5.74 3.31
C CYS A 16 8.72 5.76 3.37
N SER A 17 9.35 5.63 4.54
CA SER A 17 10.82 5.74 4.63
C SER A 17 11.56 4.50 4.13
N GLY A 18 10.86 3.44 3.71
CA GLY A 18 11.44 2.22 3.12
C GLY A 18 12.13 1.27 4.12
N ASP A 19 12.51 1.79 5.29
CA ASP A 19 13.26 1.06 6.31
C ASP A 19 12.41 0.60 7.51
N ALA A 20 11.12 0.96 7.52
CA ALA A 20 10.25 0.73 8.67
C ALA A 20 8.98 -0.04 8.28
N THR A 21 8.77 -1.18 8.93
CA THR A 21 7.45 -1.82 9.00
C THR A 21 6.63 -1.16 10.09
N VAL A 22 5.37 -0.86 9.80
CA VAL A 22 4.41 -0.33 10.77
C VAL A 22 3.35 -1.37 11.08
N GLN A 23 2.80 -1.35 12.30
CA GLN A 23 1.71 -2.26 12.66
C GLN A 23 0.45 -1.91 11.86
N GLY A 24 -0.27 -2.93 11.38
CA GLY A 24 -1.53 -2.72 10.64
C GLY A 24 -2.59 -1.99 11.47
N THR A 25 -2.59 -2.15 12.79
CA THR A 25 -3.48 -1.40 13.71
C THR A 25 -3.18 0.09 13.71
N ASP A 26 -1.91 0.47 13.65
CA ASP A 26 -1.49 1.88 13.63
C ASP A 26 -1.83 2.50 12.28
N LEU A 27 -1.65 1.74 11.19
CA LEU A 27 -2.05 2.14 9.85
C LEU A 27 -3.57 2.34 9.77
N LEU A 28 -4.36 1.43 10.36
CA LEU A 28 -5.81 1.54 10.41
C LEU A 28 -6.26 2.79 11.19
N ALA A 29 -5.68 3.05 12.36
CA ALA A 29 -5.99 4.26 13.13
C ALA A 29 -5.68 5.55 12.34
N ALA A 30 -4.62 5.56 11.55
CA ALA A 30 -4.26 6.70 10.71
C ALA A 30 -5.26 7.00 9.59
N THR A 31 -6.08 6.04 9.18
CA THR A 31 -7.15 6.28 8.18
C THR A 31 -8.16 7.32 8.67
N GLU A 32 -8.30 7.52 9.97
CA GLU A 32 -9.17 8.56 10.54
C GLU A 32 -8.76 9.97 10.10
N ASN A 33 -7.48 10.21 9.83
CA ASN A 33 -6.96 11.50 9.40
C ASN A 33 -6.63 11.55 7.90
N LEU A 34 -6.75 10.43 7.19
CA LEU A 34 -6.50 10.31 5.77
C LEU A 34 -7.70 10.81 4.96
N VAL A 35 -7.45 11.61 3.93
CA VAL A 35 -8.45 12.04 2.95
C VAL A 35 -8.32 11.21 1.67
N GLN A 36 -7.11 11.07 1.15
CA GLN A 36 -6.87 10.35 -0.11
C GLN A 36 -5.42 9.89 -0.25
N VAL A 37 -5.24 8.84 -1.05
CA VAL A 37 -3.96 8.43 -1.64
C VAL A 37 -4.14 8.55 -3.16
N ILE A 38 -3.22 9.25 -3.83
CA ILE A 38 -3.32 9.52 -5.28
C ILE A 38 -2.56 8.42 -6.03
N ASP A 39 -1.25 8.33 -5.77
CA ASP A 39 -0.41 7.21 -6.16
C ASP A 39 0.29 6.67 -4.91
N GLY A 40 0.31 5.36 -4.77
CA GLY A 40 0.97 4.71 -3.63
C GLY A 40 0.75 3.21 -3.62
N GLU A 41 1.65 2.52 -2.93
CA GLU A 41 1.61 1.07 -2.76
C GLU A 41 1.77 0.74 -1.28
N PHE A 42 0.93 -0.16 -0.78
CA PHE A 42 1.00 -0.70 0.56
C PHE A 42 1.24 -2.20 0.48
N GLU A 43 2.29 -2.65 1.15
CA GLU A 43 2.66 -4.06 1.23
C GLU A 43 2.40 -4.57 2.66
N ALA A 44 1.62 -5.65 2.77
CA ALA A 44 1.47 -6.37 4.02
C ALA A 44 2.42 -7.58 4.01
N VAL A 45 3.24 -7.67 5.05
CA VAL A 45 4.20 -8.76 5.27
C VAL A 45 3.90 -9.47 6.58
N GLU A 46 4.24 -10.75 6.66
CA GLU A 46 4.23 -11.47 7.94
C GLU A 46 5.51 -11.12 8.74
N GLU A 47 5.46 -11.21 10.07
CA GLU A 47 6.58 -10.82 10.98
C GLU A 47 7.95 -11.47 10.66
N ARG A 48 7.96 -12.55 9.87
CA ARG A 48 9.18 -13.29 9.50
C ARG A 48 9.32 -13.49 7.99
N SER A 49 8.52 -12.79 7.19
CA SER A 49 8.57 -12.85 5.73
C SER A 49 8.90 -11.46 5.19
N SER A 50 9.82 -11.39 4.23
CA SER A 50 9.99 -10.18 3.41
C SER A 50 9.13 -10.22 2.15
N THR A 51 8.44 -11.33 1.90
CA THR A 51 7.55 -11.47 0.74
C THR A 51 6.18 -10.96 1.14
N PRO A 52 5.63 -9.95 0.44
CA PRO A 52 4.29 -9.46 0.72
C PRO A 52 3.26 -10.54 0.40
N TRP A 53 2.31 -10.70 1.30
CA TRP A 53 1.16 -11.59 1.12
C TRP A 53 -0.08 -10.82 0.68
N VAL A 54 -0.12 -9.49 0.91
CA VAL A 54 -1.06 -8.55 0.27
C VAL A 54 -0.28 -7.36 -0.29
N VAL A 55 -0.67 -6.90 -1.48
CA VAL A 55 -0.27 -5.61 -2.05
C VAL A 55 -1.52 -4.85 -2.44
N VAL A 56 -1.60 -3.58 -2.07
CA VAL A 56 -2.68 -2.66 -2.48
C VAL A 56 -2.05 -1.43 -3.11
N ARG A 57 -2.39 -1.16 -4.38
CA ARG A 57 -1.87 -0.01 -5.13
C ARG A 57 -2.99 0.96 -5.48
N ALA A 58 -2.80 2.23 -5.14
CA ALA A 58 -3.60 3.33 -5.65
C ALA A 58 -3.05 3.76 -7.02
N VAL A 59 -3.91 3.88 -8.03
CA VAL A 59 -3.50 4.32 -9.37
C VAL A 59 -4.27 5.58 -9.78
N ASP A 60 -3.53 6.69 -9.91
CA ASP A 60 -4.02 7.98 -10.40
C ASP A 60 -5.32 8.45 -9.71
N SER A 61 -5.45 8.16 -8.41
CA SER A 61 -6.65 8.40 -7.59
C SER A 61 -7.98 7.83 -8.14
N SER A 62 -7.91 6.92 -9.12
CA SER A 62 -9.07 6.53 -9.94
C SER A 62 -9.48 5.08 -9.75
N TRP A 63 -8.53 4.18 -9.52
CA TRP A 63 -8.80 2.78 -9.20
C TRP A 63 -7.70 2.20 -8.31
N TRP A 64 -7.95 0.97 -7.86
CA TRP A 64 -7.03 0.22 -7.03
C TRP A 64 -6.65 -1.09 -7.70
N GLU A 65 -5.40 -1.50 -7.52
CA GLU A 65 -4.96 -2.85 -7.82
C GLU A 65 -4.69 -3.61 -6.53
N VAL A 66 -5.07 -4.88 -6.48
CA VAL A 66 -4.85 -5.75 -5.32
C VAL A 66 -4.14 -7.04 -5.72
N LEU A 67 -3.20 -7.48 -4.89
CA LEU A 67 -2.64 -8.82 -4.93
C LEU A 67 -2.81 -9.44 -3.55
N SER A 68 -3.18 -10.71 -3.49
CA SER A 68 -3.15 -11.49 -2.26
C SER A 68 -2.95 -12.97 -2.60
N ASN A 69 -2.26 -13.70 -1.72
CA ASN A 69 -2.22 -15.16 -1.78
C ASN A 69 -3.44 -15.83 -1.09
N ASP A 70 -4.26 -15.03 -0.41
CA ASP A 70 -5.51 -15.43 0.23
C ASP A 70 -6.71 -14.95 -0.59
N GLN A 71 -7.45 -15.90 -1.16
CA GLN A 71 -8.64 -15.63 -1.97
C GLN A 71 -9.76 -14.97 -1.15
N ALA A 72 -9.90 -15.28 0.15
CA ALA A 72 -10.94 -14.68 0.97
C ALA A 72 -10.73 -13.18 1.15
N VAL A 73 -9.48 -12.73 1.17
CA VAL A 73 -9.11 -11.31 1.20
C VAL A 73 -9.49 -10.63 -0.12
N LEU A 74 -9.17 -11.24 -1.26
CA LEU A 74 -9.55 -10.71 -2.57
C LEU A 74 -11.07 -10.58 -2.68
N ASP A 75 -11.80 -11.65 -2.37
CA ASP A 75 -13.27 -11.67 -2.44
C ASP A 75 -13.89 -10.57 -1.57
N THR A 76 -13.34 -10.36 -0.37
CA THR A 76 -13.82 -9.32 0.56
C THR A 76 -13.58 -7.93 -0.01
N ILE A 77 -12.42 -7.67 -0.60
CA ILE A 77 -12.09 -6.37 -1.20
C ILE A 77 -12.97 -6.11 -2.42
N HIS A 78 -13.09 -7.07 -3.34
CA HIS A 78 -13.94 -6.95 -4.52
C HIS A 78 -15.42 -6.77 -4.18
N ALA A 79 -15.90 -7.40 -3.11
CA ALA A 79 -17.27 -7.21 -2.64
C ALA A 79 -17.50 -5.85 -1.97
N GLY A 80 -16.45 -5.23 -1.42
CA GLY A 80 -16.53 -3.99 -0.65
C GLY A 80 -16.29 -2.70 -1.45
N PHE A 81 -15.65 -2.79 -2.62
CA PHE A 81 -15.17 -1.64 -3.37
C PHE A 81 -15.42 -1.79 -4.89
N GLU A 82 -15.84 -0.71 -5.55
CA GLU A 82 -16.28 -0.77 -6.96
C GLU A 82 -15.13 -0.74 -7.99
N ALA A 83 -14.04 -0.04 -7.70
CA ALA A 83 -12.95 0.21 -8.65
C ALA A 83 -11.68 -0.55 -8.25
N VAL A 84 -11.75 -1.88 -8.22
CA VAL A 84 -10.64 -2.76 -7.85
C VAL A 84 -10.38 -3.79 -8.95
N SER A 85 -9.11 -4.01 -9.27
CA SER A 85 -8.65 -5.08 -10.16
C SER A 85 -7.52 -5.88 -9.53
N ASP A 86 -7.37 -7.15 -9.91
CA ASP A 86 -6.22 -7.94 -9.46
C ASP A 86 -4.94 -7.50 -10.20
N ILE A 87 -3.81 -7.46 -9.50
CA ILE A 87 -2.50 -7.29 -10.12
C ILE A 87 -2.20 -8.54 -10.96
N ALA A 88 -2.03 -8.37 -12.27
CA ALA A 88 -1.75 -9.48 -13.17
C ALA A 88 -0.47 -10.24 -12.76
N ALA A 89 -0.56 -11.57 -12.70
CA ALA A 89 0.59 -12.43 -12.45
C ALA A 89 1.66 -12.20 -13.54
N GLY A 90 2.77 -11.56 -13.16
CA GLY A 90 3.85 -11.14 -14.08
C GLY A 90 4.11 -9.63 -14.13
N ALA A 91 3.23 -8.80 -13.56
CA ALA A 91 3.39 -7.34 -13.46
C ALA A 91 4.05 -6.88 -12.14
N ALA A 92 4.47 -7.80 -11.28
CA ALA A 92 5.38 -7.51 -10.17
C ALA A 92 6.78 -7.24 -10.73
N GLU A 93 6.94 -6.14 -11.48
CA GLU A 93 8.27 -5.63 -11.76
C GLU A 93 8.90 -5.15 -10.44
N PRO A 94 10.15 -5.56 -10.15
CA PRO A 94 10.86 -5.06 -8.99
C PRO A 94 11.23 -3.61 -9.27
N THR A 95 10.42 -2.64 -8.84
CA THR A 95 10.86 -1.25 -8.83
C THR A 95 11.76 -1.04 -7.61
N ARG A 96 12.97 -1.60 -7.69
CA ARG A 96 14.14 -1.09 -6.98
C ARG A 96 15.09 -0.51 -8.00
N SER A 97 14.74 0.67 -8.54
CA SER A 97 15.76 1.54 -9.11
C SER A 97 16.40 2.29 -7.95
N THR A 98 17.39 1.65 -7.33
CA THR A 98 18.39 2.38 -6.55
C THR A 98 19.25 3.13 -7.55
N ASP A 99 18.82 4.32 -7.99
CA ASP A 99 19.74 5.23 -8.66
C ASP A 99 20.55 5.96 -7.57
N ALA A 100 21.54 5.22 -7.05
CA ALA A 100 22.65 5.80 -6.33
C ALA A 100 23.46 6.64 -7.34
N ALA A 101 23.10 7.91 -7.48
CA ALA A 101 23.92 8.89 -8.17
C ALA A 101 25.24 9.07 -7.39
N SER A 102 26.24 8.28 -7.78
CA SER A 102 27.64 8.58 -7.56
C SER A 102 28.05 9.74 -8.47
N ARG A 103 28.42 10.89 -7.89
CA ARG A 103 29.64 11.66 -8.19
C ARG A 103 29.73 12.92 -7.33
#